data_AF-A0A9D2KF08-F1
#
_entry.id   AF-A0A9D2KF08-F1
#
_cell.length_a   1.000
_cell.length_b   1.000
_cell.length_c   1.000
_cell.angle_alpha   90.00
_cell.angle_beta   90.00
_cell.angle_gamma   90.00
#
_symmetry.space_group_name_H-M   'P 1'
#
loop_
_entity.id
_entity.type
_entity.pdbx_description
1 polymer ?
#
loop_
_entity_poly.entity_id
_entity_poly.type
_entity_poly.pdbx_seq_one_letter_code
_entity_poly.pdbx_strand_id
1 'polypeptide(L)'
;MSPELLIENLLAYAKRHLFLPEEDEIYMRNVLLSHFRLSSPYQGEADTSEAENADVPDALMGEIASFAKSAHLAEDGEEERFAANVFGLLMPRPSKVNEVFSRLCEKEGASKASEYLYSLSVKSGYVQKTAIARNLKWNYEDGKSGLENTVNLSKPEKNNKDIAKLLSAPKGNKYPSCALCKENEGFEGSATHPPRRNLRTVKLTLGGEKWFLQYSPYAYYEEHCIAINEEHVPMHVDANTPAKLLDFVDVLPHYFIGSNASLPIVGGSILDHEHFQGGKHLMPMHHAPIRKCYAHPAFPHLTFGILDWYNSAVRFEGPRDEAEACAAKIIEAWKTFDFPACSIL
;
A
#
# COMPACT_ATOMS: atom_id res chain seq x y z
N MET A 1 -30.45 -3.45 -11.57
CA MET A 1 -30.64 -1.99 -11.70
C MET A 1 -30.59 -1.60 -13.18
N SER A 2 -31.24 -0.52 -13.62
CA SER A 2 -30.95 0.01 -14.97
C SER A 2 -29.54 0.61 -14.99
N PRO A 3 -28.80 0.54 -16.11
CA PRO A 3 -27.44 1.04 -16.17
C PRO A 3 -27.35 2.57 -16.01
N GLU A 4 -28.42 3.30 -16.35
CA GLU A 4 -28.52 4.74 -16.09
C GLU A 4 -28.65 5.03 -14.59
N LEU A 5 -29.41 4.21 -13.84
CA LEU A 5 -29.53 4.37 -12.39
C LEU A 5 -28.22 3.99 -11.67
N LEU A 6 -27.45 3.03 -12.23
CA LEU A 6 -26.10 2.72 -11.76
C LEU A 6 -25.18 3.96 -11.86
N ILE A 7 -25.29 4.77 -12.91
CA ILE A 7 -24.52 6.02 -13.03
C ILE A 7 -24.87 7.00 -11.91
N GLU A 8 -26.15 7.18 -11.59
CA GLU A 8 -26.56 8.08 -10.50
C GLU A 8 -26.04 7.59 -9.13
N ASN A 9 -26.07 6.29 -8.88
CA ASN A 9 -25.47 5.69 -7.69
C ASN A 9 -23.95 5.90 -7.62
N LEU A 10 -23.24 5.76 -8.74
CA LEU A 10 -21.80 6.00 -8.81
C LEU A 10 -21.46 7.47 -8.54
N LEU A 11 -22.24 8.41 -9.06
CA LEU A 11 -22.05 9.84 -8.82
C LEU A 11 -22.31 10.19 -7.35
N ALA A 12 -23.38 9.68 -6.77
CA ALA A 12 -23.70 9.87 -5.35
C ALA A 12 -22.62 9.28 -4.43
N TYR A 13 -22.18 8.05 -4.71
CA TYR A 13 -21.06 7.42 -4.00
C TYR A 13 -19.77 8.26 -4.13
N ALA A 14 -19.44 8.73 -5.34
CA ALA A 14 -18.22 9.48 -5.58
C ALA A 14 -18.21 10.85 -4.90
N LYS A 15 -19.35 11.56 -4.87
CA LYS A 15 -19.49 12.82 -4.11
C LYS A 15 -19.26 12.59 -2.63
N ARG A 16 -19.82 11.49 -2.10
CA ARG A 16 -19.75 11.18 -0.66
C ARG A 16 -18.38 10.68 -0.21
N HIS A 17 -17.76 9.78 -0.99
CA HIS A 17 -16.60 8.99 -0.54
C HIS A 17 -15.31 9.23 -1.32
N LEU A 18 -15.42 9.73 -2.56
CA LEU A 18 -14.28 9.92 -3.47
C LEU A 18 -14.03 11.40 -3.79
N PHE A 19 -14.64 12.33 -3.05
CA PHE A 19 -14.39 13.77 -3.17
C PHE A 19 -14.68 14.32 -4.58
N LEU A 20 -15.67 13.78 -5.28
CA LEU A 20 -16.16 14.36 -6.53
C LEU A 20 -16.82 15.72 -6.22
N PRO A 21 -16.33 16.84 -6.78
CA PRO A 21 -16.95 18.15 -6.59
C PRO A 21 -18.34 18.22 -7.22
N GLU A 22 -19.23 19.05 -6.65
CA GLU A 22 -20.58 19.26 -7.20
C GLU A 22 -20.52 19.86 -8.61
N GLU A 23 -19.54 20.73 -8.86
CA GLU A 23 -19.32 21.37 -10.15
C GLU A 23 -18.96 20.37 -11.26
N ASP A 24 -18.35 19.24 -10.89
CA ASP A 24 -17.92 18.20 -11.81
C ASP A 24 -19.00 17.13 -12.05
N GLU A 25 -20.15 17.19 -11.37
CA GLU A 25 -21.16 16.13 -11.43
C GLU A 25 -21.70 15.91 -12.85
N ILE A 26 -22.10 17.00 -13.54
CA ILE A 26 -22.60 16.92 -14.92
C ILE A 26 -21.51 16.42 -15.87
N TYR A 27 -20.27 16.89 -15.68
CA TYR A 27 -19.13 16.44 -16.47
C TYR A 27 -18.89 14.94 -16.29
N MET A 28 -18.82 14.47 -15.04
CA MET A 28 -18.58 13.07 -14.72
C MET A 28 -19.71 12.17 -15.20
N ARG A 29 -20.97 12.60 -15.08
CA ARG A 29 -22.12 11.90 -15.65
C ARG A 29 -21.95 11.64 -17.15
N ASN A 30 -21.56 12.67 -17.91
CA ASN A 30 -21.32 12.52 -19.35
C ASN A 30 -20.13 11.60 -19.68
N VAL A 31 -19.07 11.64 -18.86
CA VAL A 31 -17.94 10.72 -18.98
C VAL A 31 -18.40 9.27 -18.76
N LEU A 32 -19.20 9.01 -17.72
CA LEU A 32 -19.73 7.68 -17.43
C LEU A 32 -20.71 7.20 -18.51
N LEU A 33 -21.61 8.06 -18.99
CA LEU A 33 -22.51 7.74 -20.11
C LEU A 33 -21.72 7.29 -21.34
N SER A 34 -20.68 8.03 -21.70
CA SER A 34 -19.79 7.66 -22.80
C SER A 34 -19.06 6.34 -22.54
N HIS A 35 -18.58 6.11 -21.31
CA HIS A 35 -17.86 4.90 -20.95
C HIS A 35 -18.78 3.66 -20.96
N PHE A 36 -20.05 3.84 -20.58
CA PHE A 36 -21.08 2.81 -20.55
C PHE A 36 -21.84 2.65 -21.88
N ARG A 37 -21.52 3.48 -22.88
CA ARG A 37 -22.19 3.52 -24.19
C ARG A 37 -23.70 3.77 -24.09
N LEU A 38 -24.09 4.65 -23.17
CA LEU A 38 -25.48 5.09 -22.98
C LEU A 38 -25.68 6.48 -23.58
N SER A 39 -26.88 6.75 -24.11
CA SER A 39 -27.18 8.00 -24.82
C SER A 39 -27.81 9.09 -23.94
N SER A 40 -28.35 8.73 -22.78
CA SER A 40 -29.09 9.65 -21.90
C SER A 40 -28.99 9.22 -20.43
N PRO A 41 -29.10 10.16 -19.49
CA PRO A 41 -29.15 9.84 -18.06
C PRO A 41 -30.51 9.27 -17.64
N TYR A 42 -30.57 8.80 -16.39
CA TYR A 42 -31.79 8.32 -15.77
C TYR A 42 -32.84 9.45 -15.73
N GLN A 43 -34.09 9.14 -16.08
CA GLN A 43 -35.16 10.14 -16.24
C GLN A 43 -36.09 10.25 -15.01
N GLY A 44 -35.89 9.41 -13.99
CA GLY A 44 -36.70 9.38 -12.78
C GLY A 44 -35.97 9.93 -11.55
N GLU A 45 -36.65 9.90 -10.41
CA GLU A 45 -36.01 10.12 -9.11
C GLU A 45 -35.17 8.89 -8.75
N ALA A 46 -33.87 9.08 -8.59
CA ALA A 46 -32.94 8.04 -8.18
C ALA A 46 -32.87 7.98 -6.64
N ASP A 47 -33.17 6.82 -6.07
CA ASP A 47 -32.84 6.55 -4.67
C ASP A 47 -31.38 6.07 -4.60
N THR A 48 -30.50 6.97 -4.16
CA THR A 48 -29.05 6.74 -4.04
C THR A 48 -28.60 6.42 -2.62
N SER A 49 -29.54 6.26 -1.69
CA SER A 49 -29.25 6.15 -0.26
C SER A 49 -28.35 4.96 0.08
N GLU A 50 -28.53 3.81 -0.57
CA GLU A 50 -27.67 2.63 -0.36
C GLU A 50 -26.23 2.90 -0.80
N ALA A 51 -26.04 3.53 -1.96
CA ALA A 51 -24.72 3.87 -2.49
C ALA A 51 -24.02 4.91 -1.59
N GLU A 52 -24.73 5.94 -1.15
CA GLU A 52 -24.16 6.98 -0.26
C GLU A 52 -23.73 6.42 1.10
N ASN A 53 -24.44 5.43 1.62
CA ASN A 53 -24.15 4.85 2.93
C ASN A 53 -23.22 3.62 2.87
N ALA A 54 -22.75 3.23 1.68
CA ALA A 54 -21.89 2.07 1.52
C ALA A 54 -20.50 2.28 2.16
N ASP A 55 -20.08 1.30 2.98
CA ASP A 55 -18.77 1.31 3.61
C ASP A 55 -17.63 0.91 2.65
N VAL A 56 -17.93 0.06 1.68
CA VAL A 56 -17.02 -0.45 0.65
C VAL A 56 -17.72 -0.46 -0.71
N PRO A 57 -16.99 -0.39 -1.84
CA PRO A 57 -17.58 -0.27 -3.17
C PRO A 57 -18.02 -1.61 -3.79
N ASP A 58 -17.90 -2.73 -3.08
CA ASP A 58 -18.02 -4.09 -3.65
C ASP A 58 -19.33 -4.31 -4.43
N ALA A 59 -20.47 -3.83 -3.92
CA ALA A 59 -21.75 -3.96 -4.59
C ALA A 59 -21.75 -3.20 -5.93
N LEU A 60 -21.32 -1.94 -5.93
CA LEU A 60 -21.22 -1.12 -7.14
C LEU A 60 -20.22 -1.71 -8.14
N MET A 61 -19.08 -2.22 -7.67
CA MET A 61 -18.11 -2.91 -8.53
C MET A 61 -18.73 -4.16 -9.18
N GLY A 62 -19.50 -4.94 -8.42
CA GLY A 62 -20.22 -6.10 -8.92
C GLY A 62 -21.29 -5.74 -9.96
N GLU A 63 -22.03 -4.65 -9.74
CA GLU A 63 -23.01 -4.14 -10.70
C GLU A 63 -22.36 -3.64 -11.98
N ILE A 64 -21.24 -2.92 -11.89
CA ILE A 64 -20.45 -2.49 -13.06
C ILE A 64 -19.96 -3.72 -13.84
N ALA A 65 -19.38 -4.71 -13.15
CA ALA A 65 -18.88 -5.92 -13.81
C ALA A 65 -20.01 -6.71 -14.49
N SER A 66 -21.15 -6.87 -13.82
CA SER A 66 -22.33 -7.53 -14.38
C SER A 66 -22.86 -6.79 -15.61
N PHE A 67 -22.94 -5.46 -15.54
CA PHE A 67 -23.35 -4.64 -16.67
C PHE A 67 -22.35 -4.75 -17.83
N ALA A 68 -21.05 -4.62 -17.56
CA ALA A 68 -19.99 -4.72 -18.56
C ALA A 68 -20.04 -6.05 -19.32
N LYS A 69 -20.32 -7.15 -18.61
CA LYS A 69 -20.55 -8.46 -19.22
C LYS A 69 -21.77 -8.47 -20.13
N SER A 70 -22.93 -8.06 -19.61
CA SER A 70 -24.21 -8.14 -20.32
C SER A 70 -24.28 -7.23 -21.55
N ALA A 71 -23.57 -6.11 -21.53
CA ALA A 71 -23.54 -5.11 -22.60
C ALA A 71 -22.29 -5.22 -23.48
N HIS A 72 -21.45 -6.25 -23.28
CA HIS A 72 -20.20 -6.47 -24.03
C HIS A 72 -19.28 -5.22 -24.03
N LEU A 73 -19.12 -4.61 -22.86
CA LEU A 73 -18.21 -3.47 -22.64
C LEU A 73 -16.80 -3.91 -22.26
N ALA A 74 -16.63 -5.17 -21.86
CA ALA A 74 -15.35 -5.80 -21.55
C ALA A 74 -15.24 -7.15 -22.28
N GLU A 75 -14.00 -7.60 -22.47
CA GLU A 75 -13.73 -8.98 -22.88
C GLU A 75 -14.07 -9.95 -21.74
N ASP A 76 -14.38 -11.20 -22.07
CA ASP A 76 -14.69 -12.23 -21.07
C ASP A 76 -13.53 -12.40 -20.08
N GLY A 77 -13.80 -12.22 -18.78
CA GLY A 77 -12.80 -12.30 -17.71
C GLY A 77 -12.12 -10.96 -17.38
N GLU A 78 -12.46 -9.88 -18.06
CA GLU A 78 -11.91 -8.53 -17.84
C GLU A 78 -12.92 -7.56 -17.19
N GLU A 79 -14.04 -8.08 -16.68
CA GLU A 79 -15.11 -7.27 -16.09
C GLU A 79 -14.67 -6.56 -14.81
N GLU A 80 -13.84 -7.20 -13.98
CA GLU A 80 -13.24 -6.57 -12.80
C GLU A 80 -12.28 -5.44 -13.16
N ARG A 81 -11.52 -5.60 -14.26
CA ARG A 81 -10.66 -4.54 -14.80
C ARG A 81 -11.50 -3.35 -15.25
N PHE A 82 -12.62 -3.60 -15.91
CA PHE A 82 -13.57 -2.55 -16.30
C PHE A 82 -14.14 -1.82 -15.07
N ALA A 83 -14.53 -2.54 -14.02
CA ALA A 83 -14.98 -1.94 -12.76
C ALA A 83 -13.89 -1.07 -12.10
N ALA A 84 -12.65 -1.56 -12.05
CA ALA A 84 -11.51 -0.78 -11.53
C ALA A 84 -11.23 0.48 -12.37
N ASN A 85 -11.43 0.42 -13.70
CA ASN A 85 -11.32 1.57 -14.59
C ASN A 85 -12.36 2.66 -14.25
N VAL A 86 -13.62 2.27 -14.02
CA VAL A 86 -14.70 3.21 -13.64
C VAL A 86 -14.36 3.90 -12.32
N PHE A 87 -13.93 3.16 -11.30
CA PHE A 87 -13.49 3.77 -10.04
C PHE A 87 -12.26 4.68 -10.22
N GLY A 88 -11.36 4.34 -11.14
CA GLY A 88 -10.25 5.21 -11.52
C GLY A 88 -10.67 6.57 -12.09
N LEU A 89 -11.80 6.62 -12.81
CA LEU A 89 -12.40 7.87 -13.34
C LEU A 89 -13.04 8.71 -12.23
N LEU A 90 -13.71 8.06 -11.27
CA LEU A 90 -14.40 8.72 -10.15
C LEU A 90 -13.45 9.32 -9.12
N MET A 91 -12.21 8.81 -9.05
CA MET A 91 -11.22 9.25 -8.08
C MET A 91 -10.57 10.60 -8.46
N PRO A 92 -10.20 11.42 -7.46
CA PRO A 92 -9.51 12.68 -7.68
C PRO A 92 -8.16 12.43 -8.38
N ARG A 93 -7.70 13.40 -9.16
CA ARG A 93 -6.39 13.31 -9.82
C ARG A 93 -5.25 13.25 -8.79
N PRO A 94 -4.11 12.61 -9.10
CA PRO A 94 -2.97 12.51 -8.17
C PRO A 94 -2.50 13.84 -7.58
N SER A 95 -2.53 14.92 -8.37
CA SER A 95 -2.18 16.27 -7.89
C SER A 95 -3.08 16.72 -6.73
N LYS A 96 -4.39 16.49 -6.83
CA LYS A 96 -5.36 16.87 -5.79
C LYS A 96 -5.20 15.99 -4.55
N VAL A 97 -4.94 14.69 -4.72
CA VAL A 97 -4.67 13.77 -3.61
C VAL A 97 -3.46 14.26 -2.79
N ASN A 98 -2.37 14.63 -3.47
CA ASN A 98 -1.15 15.12 -2.83
C ASN A 98 -1.34 16.50 -2.16
N GLU A 99 -2.08 17.41 -2.80
CA GLU A 99 -2.45 18.71 -2.22
C GLU A 99 -3.26 18.53 -0.92
N VAL A 100 -4.29 17.68 -0.95
CA VAL A 100 -5.14 17.42 0.23
C VAL A 100 -4.33 16.72 1.33
N PHE A 101 -3.53 15.71 1.00
CA PHE A 101 -2.70 15.01 1.97
C PHE A 101 -1.74 15.98 2.67
N SER A 102 -1.00 16.81 1.91
CA SER A 102 -0.05 17.79 2.46
C SER A 102 -0.77 18.80 3.36
N ARG A 103 -1.91 19.33 2.90
CA ARG A 103 -2.73 20.26 3.70
C ARG A 103 -3.22 19.62 5.00
N LEU A 104 -3.62 18.35 4.99
CA LEU A 104 -4.06 17.63 6.18
C LEU A 104 -2.90 17.42 7.14
N CYS A 105 -1.72 17.03 6.64
CA CYS A 105 -0.51 16.92 7.46
C CYS A 105 -0.21 18.23 8.19
N GLU A 106 -0.26 19.36 7.48
CA GLU A 106 0.05 20.68 8.05
C GLU A 106 -0.99 21.19 9.06
N LYS A 107 -2.29 20.98 8.78
CA LYS A 107 -3.38 21.60 9.56
C LYS A 107 -3.96 20.72 10.65
N GLU A 108 -4.02 19.41 10.39
CA GLU A 108 -4.74 18.45 11.23
C GLU A 108 -3.84 17.30 11.71
N GLY A 109 -2.61 17.22 11.19
CA GLY A 109 -1.60 16.26 11.57
C GLY A 109 -1.53 15.02 10.68
N ALA A 110 -0.42 14.30 10.80
CA ALA A 110 -0.09 13.11 10.02
C ALA A 110 -1.18 12.03 10.04
N SER A 111 -1.80 11.80 11.20
CA SER A 111 -2.85 10.79 11.35
C SER A 111 -4.08 11.08 10.49
N LYS A 112 -4.46 12.37 10.33
CA LYS A 112 -5.60 12.74 9.50
C LYS A 112 -5.31 12.60 8.02
N ALA A 113 -4.08 12.91 7.61
CA ALA A 113 -3.62 12.73 6.24
C ALA A 113 -3.57 11.25 5.85
N SER A 114 -3.04 10.37 6.71
CA SER A 114 -3.03 8.93 6.45
C SER A 114 -4.44 8.33 6.44
N GLU A 115 -5.33 8.77 7.34
CA GLU A 115 -6.75 8.37 7.31
C GLU A 115 -7.43 8.74 5.99
N TYR A 116 -7.18 9.95 5.47
CA TYR A 116 -7.67 10.38 4.16
C TYR A 116 -7.22 9.44 3.03
N LEU A 117 -5.92 9.16 2.93
CA LEU A 117 -5.39 8.30 1.87
C LEU A 117 -5.88 6.85 2.01
N TYR A 118 -5.95 6.33 3.24
CA TYR A 118 -6.42 4.97 3.51
C TYR A 118 -7.90 4.83 3.17
N SER A 119 -8.73 5.78 3.62
CA SER A 119 -10.15 5.84 3.27
C SER A 119 -10.33 5.88 1.76
N LEU A 120 -9.62 6.78 1.05
CA LEU A 120 -9.70 6.86 -0.40
C LEU A 120 -9.33 5.53 -1.08
N SER A 121 -8.31 4.83 -0.56
CA SER A 121 -7.86 3.53 -1.07
C SER A 121 -8.87 2.40 -0.83
N VAL A 122 -9.58 2.41 0.31
CA VAL A 122 -10.66 1.46 0.60
C VAL A 122 -11.90 1.77 -0.24
N LYS A 123 -12.31 3.04 -0.28
CA LYS A 123 -13.51 3.50 -0.99
C LYS A 123 -13.39 3.38 -2.50
N SER A 124 -12.18 3.37 -3.06
CA SER A 124 -11.95 3.08 -4.48
C SER A 124 -11.85 1.59 -4.80
N GLY A 125 -11.89 0.72 -3.79
CA GLY A 125 -11.70 -0.72 -3.90
C GLY A 125 -10.27 -1.11 -4.28
N TYR A 126 -9.29 -0.21 -4.12
CA TYR A 126 -7.89 -0.58 -4.28
C TYR A 126 -7.42 -1.45 -3.12
N VAL A 127 -7.69 -1.03 -1.88
CA VAL A 127 -7.54 -1.88 -0.69
C VAL A 127 -8.77 -2.77 -0.59
N GLN A 128 -8.55 -4.08 -0.69
CA GLN A 128 -9.60 -5.09 -0.77
C GLN A 128 -10.16 -5.41 0.63
N LYS A 129 -10.79 -4.41 1.27
CA LYS A 129 -11.17 -4.42 2.69
C LYS A 129 -12.05 -5.62 3.06
N THR A 130 -13.04 -5.95 2.26
CA THR A 130 -13.92 -7.11 2.49
C THR A 130 -13.17 -8.42 2.36
N ALA A 131 -12.25 -8.53 1.39
CA ALA A 131 -11.40 -9.72 1.27
C ALA A 131 -10.44 -9.85 2.45
N ILE A 132 -9.82 -8.75 2.89
CA ILE A 132 -8.94 -8.68 4.08
C ILE A 132 -9.70 -9.06 5.35
N ALA A 133 -10.97 -8.67 5.49
CA ALA A 133 -11.80 -9.02 6.64
C ALA A 133 -12.03 -10.53 6.80
N ARG A 134 -11.85 -11.33 5.73
CA ARG A 134 -11.90 -12.79 5.78
C ARG A 134 -10.59 -13.44 6.23
N ASN A 135 -9.50 -12.68 6.37
CA ASN A 135 -8.22 -13.23 6.85
C ASN A 135 -8.40 -13.87 8.23
N LEU A 136 -7.77 -15.02 8.44
CA LEU A 136 -7.77 -15.68 9.74
C LEU A 136 -6.70 -15.02 10.61
N LYS A 137 -7.07 -14.62 11.83
CA LYS A 137 -6.16 -14.02 12.82
C LYS A 137 -6.37 -14.69 14.17
N TRP A 138 -5.28 -15.14 14.78
CA TRP A 138 -5.32 -15.68 16.13
C TRP A 138 -3.98 -15.49 16.82
N ASN A 139 -4.03 -15.41 18.14
CA ASN A 139 -2.84 -15.36 18.98
C ASN A 139 -2.62 -16.73 19.61
N TYR A 140 -1.37 -17.14 19.69
CA TYR A 140 -0.96 -18.30 20.46
C TYR A 140 0.01 -17.83 21.55
N GLU A 141 -0.36 -18.09 22.81
CA GLU A 141 0.47 -17.74 23.97
C GLU A 141 1.37 -18.93 24.33
N ASP A 142 2.69 -18.69 24.38
CA ASP A 142 3.69 -19.66 24.85
C ASP A 142 4.57 -19.03 25.93
N GLY A 143 4.09 -19.07 27.18
CA GLY A 143 4.78 -18.50 28.32
C GLY A 143 4.97 -16.98 28.18
N LYS A 144 6.22 -16.52 28.07
CA LYS A 144 6.57 -15.10 27.88
C LYS A 144 6.60 -14.65 26.41
N SER A 145 6.43 -15.59 25.48
CA SER A 145 6.50 -15.34 24.04
C SER A 145 5.12 -15.59 23.42
N GLY A 146 4.58 -14.57 22.74
CA GLY A 146 3.34 -14.70 21.98
C GLY A 146 3.63 -14.83 20.48
N LEU A 147 2.87 -15.67 19.79
CA LEU A 147 2.83 -15.70 18.33
C LEU A 147 1.54 -15.04 17.85
N GLU A 148 1.66 -13.98 17.08
CA GLU A 148 0.56 -13.43 16.28
C GLU A 148 0.53 -14.14 14.94
N ASN A 149 -0.56 -14.85 14.65
CA ASN A 149 -0.72 -15.62 13.43
C ASN A 149 -1.73 -14.94 12.53
N THR A 150 -1.39 -14.80 11.25
CA THR A 150 -2.31 -14.30 10.22
C THR A 150 -2.21 -15.17 8.97
N VAL A 151 -3.35 -15.66 8.49
CA VAL A 151 -3.47 -16.30 7.17
C VAL A 151 -4.18 -15.33 6.24
N ASN A 152 -3.46 -14.88 5.21
CA ASN A 152 -3.99 -13.94 4.23
C ASN A 152 -4.81 -14.69 3.17
N LEU A 153 -6.14 -14.59 3.29
CA LEU A 153 -7.12 -15.13 2.35
C LEU A 153 -7.56 -14.11 1.30
N SER A 154 -7.05 -12.87 1.40
CA SER A 154 -7.43 -11.78 0.50
C SER A 154 -6.66 -11.79 -0.82
N LYS A 155 -5.42 -12.31 -0.80
CA LYS A 155 -4.56 -12.34 -1.99
C LYS A 155 -5.04 -13.41 -2.98
N PRO A 156 -5.35 -13.07 -4.25
CA PRO A 156 -5.75 -14.06 -5.23
C PRO A 156 -4.65 -15.10 -5.46
N GLU A 157 -5.02 -16.38 -5.40
CA GLU A 157 -4.13 -17.48 -5.78
C GLU A 157 -3.90 -17.47 -7.29
N LYS A 158 -2.65 -17.60 -7.71
CA LYS A 158 -2.31 -17.78 -9.13
C LYS A 158 -2.34 -19.27 -9.43
N ASN A 159 -3.21 -19.69 -10.35
CA ASN A 159 -3.23 -21.07 -10.79
C ASN A 159 -2.05 -21.37 -11.76
N ASN A 160 -1.80 -22.65 -12.03
CA ASN A 160 -0.71 -23.08 -12.91
C ASN A 160 -0.80 -22.49 -14.33
N LYS A 161 -2.01 -22.20 -14.84
CA LYS A 161 -2.19 -21.60 -16.17
C LYS A 161 -1.76 -20.13 -16.16
N ASP A 162 -2.06 -19.40 -15.09
CA ASP A 162 -1.65 -18.00 -14.94
C ASP A 162 -0.13 -17.88 -14.79
N ILE A 163 0.49 -18.80 -14.05
CA ILE A 163 1.94 -18.91 -13.95
C ILE A 163 2.56 -19.22 -15.31
N ALA A 164 1.99 -20.16 -16.08
CA ALA A 164 2.48 -20.50 -17.41
C ALA A 164 2.37 -19.31 -18.40
N LYS A 165 1.27 -18.55 -18.35
CA LYS A 165 1.10 -17.31 -19.13
C LYS A 165 2.12 -16.22 -18.76
N LEU A 166 2.43 -16.08 -17.47
CA LEU A 166 3.46 -15.13 -17.01
C LEU A 166 4.86 -15.53 -17.48
N LEU A 167 5.16 -16.83 -17.52
CA LEU A 167 6.44 -17.37 -17.97
C LEU A 167 6.64 -17.27 -19.49
N SER A 168 5.55 -17.38 -20.26
CA SER A 168 5.58 -17.28 -21.74
C SER A 168 5.46 -15.86 -22.27
N ALA A 169 5.20 -14.88 -21.40
CA ALA A 169 5.07 -13.49 -21.78
C ALA A 169 6.36 -12.95 -22.42
N PRO A 170 6.28 -12.18 -23.53
CA PRO A 170 7.45 -11.60 -24.17
C PRO A 170 8.31 -10.81 -23.18
N LYS A 171 9.62 -11.07 -23.17
CA LYS A 171 10.62 -10.35 -22.34
C LYS A 171 10.98 -8.97 -22.94
N GLY A 172 10.02 -8.31 -23.59
CA GLY A 172 10.19 -6.97 -24.13
C GLY A 172 10.24 -5.92 -23.01
N ASN A 173 10.33 -4.64 -23.40
CA ASN A 173 10.31 -3.53 -22.47
C ASN A 173 8.97 -3.52 -21.71
N LYS A 174 8.97 -3.91 -20.43
CA LYS A 174 7.77 -3.99 -19.60
C LYS A 174 7.40 -2.59 -19.10
N TYR A 175 6.16 -2.17 -19.32
CA TYR A 175 5.59 -0.97 -18.72
C TYR A 175 4.31 -1.34 -17.96
N PRO A 176 4.19 -1.01 -16.67
CA PRO A 176 5.26 -0.59 -15.76
C PRO A 176 6.37 -1.65 -15.63
N SER A 177 7.58 -1.22 -15.26
CA SER A 177 8.74 -2.13 -15.16
C SER A 177 8.56 -3.19 -14.06
N CYS A 178 7.89 -2.84 -12.95
CA CYS A 178 7.46 -3.79 -11.92
C CYS A 178 6.13 -3.34 -11.28
N ALA A 179 5.58 -4.16 -10.39
CA ALA A 179 4.30 -3.91 -9.71
C ALA A 179 4.33 -2.78 -8.67
N LEU A 180 5.54 -2.26 -8.35
CA LEU A 180 5.75 -1.18 -7.40
C LEU A 180 6.09 0.16 -8.06
N CYS A 181 6.40 0.19 -9.36
CA CYS A 181 6.76 1.43 -10.05
C CYS A 181 5.66 2.50 -9.98
N LYS A 182 6.05 3.78 -9.95
CA LYS A 182 5.10 4.91 -9.93
C LYS A 182 4.16 4.92 -11.14
N GLU A 183 4.61 4.38 -12.27
CA GLU A 183 3.85 4.24 -13.52
C GLU A 183 2.61 3.33 -13.36
N ASN A 184 2.50 2.60 -12.24
CA ASN A 184 1.28 1.89 -11.89
C ASN A 184 0.10 2.82 -11.56
N GLU A 185 0.34 4.02 -11.05
CA GLU A 185 -0.76 4.93 -10.70
C GLU A 185 -1.60 5.30 -11.94
N GLY A 186 -2.85 4.83 -11.99
CA GLY A 186 -3.71 5.04 -13.15
C GLY A 186 -3.52 4.02 -14.29
N PHE A 187 -2.68 2.99 -14.11
CA PHE A 187 -2.39 1.99 -15.13
C PHE A 187 -3.58 1.03 -15.34
N GLU A 188 -3.93 0.81 -16.60
CA GLU A 188 -5.07 -0.02 -17.00
C GLU A 188 -4.92 -1.50 -16.64
N GLY A 189 -3.68 -1.95 -16.48
CA GLY A 189 -3.38 -3.38 -16.39
C GLY A 189 -3.20 -4.00 -17.76
N SER A 190 -2.78 -5.25 -17.74
CA SER A 190 -2.61 -6.11 -18.91
C SER A 190 -2.79 -7.57 -18.47
N ALA A 191 -2.76 -8.51 -19.42
CA ALA A 191 -2.83 -9.94 -19.10
C ALA A 191 -1.77 -10.42 -18.10
N THR A 192 -0.66 -9.68 -17.93
CA THR A 192 0.47 -10.05 -17.08
C THR A 192 0.74 -9.07 -15.94
N HIS A 193 0.00 -7.96 -15.90
CA HIS A 193 0.22 -6.88 -14.94
C HIS A 193 -1.12 -6.38 -14.39
N PRO A 194 -1.33 -6.36 -13.07
CA PRO A 194 -2.65 -6.09 -12.52
C PRO A 194 -3.10 -4.64 -12.79
N PRO A 195 -4.41 -4.38 -12.91
CA PRO A 195 -4.94 -3.03 -13.03
C PRO A 195 -4.69 -2.21 -11.77
N ARG A 196 -4.44 -0.92 -11.95
CA ARG A 196 -4.10 0.05 -10.92
C ARG A 196 -4.73 1.43 -11.19
N ARG A 197 -5.84 1.45 -11.93
CA ARG A 197 -6.58 2.69 -12.24
C ARG A 197 -7.17 3.38 -11.02
N ASN A 198 -7.56 2.59 -10.04
CA ASN A 198 -8.07 3.03 -8.74
C ASN A 198 -6.97 3.17 -7.65
N LEU A 199 -5.69 3.07 -8.02
CA LEU A 199 -4.56 3.40 -7.13
C LEU A 199 -4.35 4.91 -7.10
N ARG A 200 -4.10 5.46 -5.90
CA ARG A 200 -3.54 6.79 -5.68
C ARG A 200 -2.43 6.72 -4.64
N THR A 201 -1.39 7.50 -4.86
CA THR A 201 -0.16 7.55 -4.07
C THR A 201 0.09 8.97 -3.57
N VAL A 202 0.87 9.10 -2.51
CA VAL A 202 1.34 10.40 -2.02
C VAL A 202 2.85 10.46 -2.03
N LYS A 203 3.39 11.62 -2.39
CA LYS A 203 4.83 11.85 -2.50
C LYS A 203 5.45 12.05 -1.12
N LEU A 204 6.65 11.53 -0.95
CA LEU A 204 7.47 11.63 0.24
C LEU A 204 8.89 12.05 -0.16
N THR A 205 9.66 12.54 0.82
CA THR A 205 11.10 12.74 0.67
C THR A 205 11.79 12.04 1.84
N LEU A 206 12.60 11.03 1.53
CA LEU A 206 13.29 10.20 2.52
C LEU A 206 14.79 10.17 2.16
N GLY A 207 15.67 10.49 3.10
CA GLY A 207 17.11 10.62 2.86
C GLY A 207 17.48 11.64 1.79
N GLY A 208 16.64 12.65 1.56
CA GLY A 208 16.80 13.62 0.46
C GLY A 208 16.40 13.10 -0.94
N GLU A 209 15.91 11.86 -1.04
CA GLU A 209 15.46 11.25 -2.30
C GLU A 209 13.94 11.36 -2.46
N LYS A 210 13.45 11.20 -3.69
CA LYS A 210 12.00 11.19 -3.97
C LYS A 210 11.43 9.81 -3.74
N TRP A 211 10.40 9.75 -2.91
CA TRP A 211 9.68 8.52 -2.56
C TRP A 211 8.19 8.73 -2.74
N PHE A 212 7.42 7.64 -2.68
CA PHE A 212 5.97 7.72 -2.59
C PHE A 212 5.41 6.59 -1.73
N LEU A 213 4.24 6.85 -1.16
CA LEU A 213 3.52 5.93 -0.29
C LEU A 213 2.28 5.38 -1.01
N GLN A 214 2.07 4.08 -0.88
CA GLN A 214 0.80 3.42 -1.20
C GLN A 214 0.44 2.42 -0.11
N TYR A 215 -0.84 2.04 -0.04
CA TYR A 215 -1.27 0.91 0.80
C TYR A 215 -1.12 -0.42 0.05
N SER A 216 -0.88 -1.50 0.80
CA SER A 216 -0.97 -2.84 0.26
C SER A 216 -2.43 -3.19 -0.01
N PRO A 217 -2.80 -3.66 -1.22
CA PRO A 217 -4.17 -4.03 -1.53
C PRO A 217 -4.65 -5.28 -0.75
N TYR A 218 -3.70 -6.10 -0.25
CA TYR A 218 -3.93 -7.38 0.43
C TYR A 218 -3.16 -7.43 1.75
N ALA A 219 -3.62 -6.64 2.73
CA ALA A 219 -2.89 -6.39 3.97
C ALA A 219 -2.92 -7.56 4.97
N TYR A 220 -1.85 -7.68 5.76
CA TYR A 220 -1.77 -8.60 6.91
C TYR A 220 -2.22 -7.93 8.22
N TYR A 221 -1.87 -6.66 8.38
CA TYR A 221 -2.17 -5.83 9.55
C TYR A 221 -2.82 -4.50 9.14
N GLU A 222 -3.27 -3.72 10.13
CA GLU A 222 -3.98 -2.46 9.89
C GLU A 222 -3.11 -1.47 9.12
N GLU A 223 -3.69 -0.87 8.07
CA GLU A 223 -3.03 0.17 7.26
C GLU A 223 -1.63 -0.23 6.75
N HIS A 224 -1.43 -1.51 6.41
CA HIS A 224 -0.18 -2.01 5.79
C HIS A 224 0.17 -1.15 4.58
N CYS A 225 1.23 -0.37 4.69
CA CYS A 225 1.71 0.57 3.70
C CYS A 225 3.10 0.20 3.19
N ILE A 226 3.44 0.77 2.03
CA ILE A 226 4.70 0.56 1.35
C ILE A 226 5.21 1.94 0.92
N ALA A 227 6.40 2.32 1.37
CA ALA A 227 7.13 3.48 0.86
C ALA A 227 8.08 2.99 -0.23
N ILE A 228 8.01 3.55 -1.44
CA ILE A 228 8.76 3.08 -2.61
C ILE A 228 9.63 4.22 -3.14
N ASN A 229 10.87 3.92 -3.51
CA ASN A 229 11.74 4.87 -4.18
C ASN A 229 11.12 5.25 -5.53
N GLU A 230 11.08 6.54 -5.87
CA GLU A 230 10.49 6.96 -7.13
C GLU A 230 11.26 6.42 -8.35
N GLU A 231 12.56 6.20 -8.21
CA GLU A 231 13.40 5.55 -9.21
C GLU A 231 13.35 4.03 -9.07
N HIS A 232 13.28 3.32 -10.20
CA HIS A 232 13.36 1.86 -10.21
C HIS A 232 14.80 1.41 -10.02
N VAL A 233 15.24 1.40 -8.77
CA VAL A 233 16.58 0.93 -8.37
C VAL A 233 16.46 -0.31 -7.48
N PRO A 234 17.40 -1.27 -7.58
CA PRO A 234 17.39 -2.45 -6.71
C PRO A 234 17.40 -2.09 -5.23
N MET A 235 16.75 -2.93 -4.44
CA MET A 235 16.72 -2.80 -2.99
C MET A 235 18.13 -2.95 -2.40
N HIS A 236 18.53 -2.01 -1.54
CA HIS A 236 19.80 -2.03 -0.84
C HIS A 236 19.62 -1.59 0.61
N VAL A 237 20.56 -1.98 1.48
CA VAL A 237 20.67 -1.51 2.86
C VAL A 237 22.08 -1.01 3.11
N ASP A 238 22.20 0.23 3.56
CA ASP A 238 23.46 0.94 3.75
C ASP A 238 23.40 1.95 4.91
N ALA A 239 24.50 2.68 5.11
CA ALA A 239 24.60 3.73 6.12
C ALA A 239 23.53 4.82 6.02
N ASN A 240 22.91 5.05 4.86
CA ASN A 240 21.85 6.05 4.66
C ASN A 240 20.46 5.51 4.97
N THR A 241 20.29 4.18 4.97
CA THR A 241 18.99 3.52 5.20
C THR A 241 18.34 3.93 6.53
N PRO A 242 19.05 4.03 7.68
CA PRO A 242 18.45 4.52 8.92
C PRO A 242 17.82 5.92 8.78
N ALA A 243 18.50 6.84 8.09
CA ALA A 243 17.98 8.19 7.86
C ALA A 243 16.67 8.16 7.07
N LYS A 244 16.59 7.33 6.01
CA LYS A 244 15.35 7.17 5.21
C LYS A 244 14.18 6.62 6.04
N LEU A 245 14.44 5.62 6.89
CA LEU A 245 13.41 5.03 7.77
C LEU A 245 12.97 6.03 8.85
N LEU A 246 13.91 6.79 9.39
CA LEU A 246 13.65 7.81 10.40
C LEU A 246 12.89 9.01 9.80
N ASP A 247 13.18 9.43 8.57
CA ASP A 247 12.41 10.46 7.85
C ASP A 247 10.95 10.04 7.67
N PHE A 248 10.71 8.75 7.41
CA PHE A 248 9.34 8.25 7.27
C PHE A 248 8.55 8.37 8.57
N VAL A 249 9.14 8.00 9.71
CA VAL A 249 8.45 8.11 11.01
C VAL A 249 8.32 9.56 11.49
N ASP A 250 9.15 10.49 11.02
CA ASP A 250 8.91 11.92 11.24
C ASP A 250 7.65 12.39 10.50
N VAL A 251 7.40 11.87 9.29
CA VAL A 251 6.19 12.18 8.51
C VAL A 251 4.96 11.46 9.06
N LEU A 252 5.08 10.19 9.46
CA LEU A 252 3.98 9.33 9.94
C LEU A 252 4.36 8.66 11.28
N PRO A 253 4.36 9.40 12.41
CA PRO A 253 4.89 8.92 13.70
C PRO A 253 4.06 7.83 14.37
N HIS A 254 2.81 7.64 13.95
CA HIS A 254 1.93 6.58 14.42
C HIS A 254 2.13 5.25 13.67
N TYR A 255 3.00 5.21 12.66
CA TYR A 255 3.35 3.99 11.93
C TYR A 255 4.76 3.52 12.28
N PHE A 256 4.98 2.21 12.16
CA PHE A 256 6.33 1.67 12.03
C PHE A 256 6.69 1.55 10.55
N ILE A 257 7.98 1.44 10.24
CA ILE A 257 8.47 1.06 8.92
C ILE A 257 9.78 0.27 9.03
N GLY A 258 10.03 -0.61 8.08
CA GLY A 258 11.25 -1.39 8.02
C GLY A 258 11.62 -1.81 6.60
N SER A 259 12.88 -2.19 6.44
CA SER A 259 13.44 -2.74 5.21
C SER A 259 13.74 -4.23 5.40
N ASN A 260 13.52 -5.03 4.36
CA ASN A 260 14.11 -6.38 4.30
C ASN A 260 15.62 -6.26 4.06
N ALA A 261 16.39 -7.28 4.44
CA ALA A 261 17.80 -7.31 4.05
C ALA A 261 17.91 -7.40 2.52
N SER A 262 18.86 -6.69 1.92
CA SER A 262 19.14 -6.74 0.47
C SER A 262 19.92 -7.99 0.06
N LEU A 263 19.51 -9.17 0.56
CA LEU A 263 20.14 -10.46 0.30
C LEU A 263 19.21 -11.30 -0.59
N PRO A 264 19.73 -12.03 -1.60
CA PRO A 264 18.91 -12.78 -2.55
C PRO A 264 17.90 -13.80 -1.99
N ILE A 265 18.00 -14.14 -0.69
CA ILE A 265 17.18 -15.16 -0.01
C ILE A 265 16.28 -14.54 1.09
N VAL A 266 16.43 -13.23 1.37
CA VAL A 266 15.73 -12.53 2.46
C VAL A 266 14.72 -11.55 1.86
N GLY A 267 13.44 -11.69 2.24
CA GLY A 267 12.36 -10.82 1.74
C GLY A 267 11.70 -11.37 0.48
N GLY A 268 10.39 -11.54 0.53
CA GLY A 268 9.61 -12.13 -0.57
C GLY A 268 9.72 -11.31 -1.87
N SER A 269 10.13 -12.00 -2.94
CA SER A 269 9.76 -11.81 -4.35
C SER A 269 10.06 -10.48 -5.07
N ILE A 270 10.42 -9.37 -4.42
CA ILE A 270 10.64 -8.08 -5.11
C ILE A 270 11.88 -7.37 -4.56
N LEU A 271 13.07 -7.83 -4.96
CA LEU A 271 14.34 -7.13 -4.68
C LEU A 271 14.69 -6.11 -5.80
N ASP A 272 13.92 -6.10 -6.87
CA ASP A 272 14.21 -5.31 -8.07
C ASP A 272 13.91 -3.81 -7.90
N HIS A 273 13.10 -3.44 -6.89
CA HIS A 273 12.73 -2.05 -6.61
C HIS A 273 12.80 -1.77 -5.10
N GLU A 274 13.65 -0.83 -4.71
CA GLU A 274 13.84 -0.36 -3.33
C GLU A 274 12.52 0.14 -2.73
N HIS A 275 12.12 -0.49 -1.62
CA HIS A 275 10.91 -0.14 -0.90
C HIS A 275 11.03 -0.53 0.57
N PHE A 276 10.28 0.15 1.42
CA PHE A 276 10.11 -0.17 2.83
C PHE A 276 8.65 -0.51 3.11
N GLN A 277 8.42 -1.37 4.10
CA GLN A 277 7.08 -1.80 4.49
C GLN A 277 6.79 -1.40 5.92
N GLY A 278 5.58 -0.94 6.16
CA GLY A 278 5.16 -0.40 7.43
C GLY A 278 3.65 -0.39 7.58
N GLY A 279 3.17 0.31 8.60
CA GLY A 279 1.74 0.55 8.80
C GLY A 279 1.41 0.74 10.28
N LYS A 280 0.12 0.65 10.59
CA LYS A 280 -0.41 0.93 11.93
C LYS A 280 -0.49 -0.33 12.78
N HIS A 281 0.66 -0.89 13.12
CA HIS A 281 0.72 -2.09 13.97
C HIS A 281 1.97 -2.10 14.85
N LEU A 282 1.83 -2.58 16.08
CA LEU A 282 2.99 -2.90 16.90
C LEU A 282 3.28 -4.39 16.77
N MET A 283 4.36 -4.72 16.05
CA MET A 283 4.80 -6.10 15.89
C MET A 283 5.21 -6.70 17.25
N PRO A 284 5.10 -8.03 17.45
CA PRO A 284 5.52 -8.68 18.69
C PRO A 284 6.96 -8.32 19.13
N MET A 285 7.88 -8.15 18.17
CA MET A 285 9.26 -7.72 18.44
C MET A 285 9.36 -6.32 19.06
N HIS A 286 8.40 -5.42 18.81
CA HIS A 286 8.36 -4.08 19.41
C HIS A 286 8.02 -4.15 20.92
N HIS A 287 7.33 -5.20 21.37
CA HIS A 287 7.04 -5.42 22.78
C HIS A 287 8.17 -6.12 23.54
N ALA A 288 9.12 -6.74 22.84
CA ALA A 288 10.21 -7.48 23.46
C ALA A 288 11.08 -6.55 24.33
N PRO A 289 11.34 -6.88 25.62
CA PRO A 289 12.19 -6.07 26.46
C PRO A 289 13.66 -6.18 26.03
N ILE A 290 14.49 -5.23 26.46
CA ILE A 290 15.94 -5.36 26.34
C ILE A 290 16.43 -6.37 27.38
N ARG A 291 17.07 -7.45 26.93
CA ARG A 291 17.68 -8.49 27.78
C ARG A 291 19.04 -8.05 28.32
N LYS A 292 19.81 -7.34 27.49
CA LYS A 292 21.14 -6.84 27.87
C LYS A 292 21.39 -5.48 27.23
N CYS A 293 21.55 -4.47 28.08
CA CYS A 293 21.93 -3.12 27.67
C CYS A 293 23.45 -2.99 27.51
N TYR A 294 23.84 -2.04 26.69
CA TYR A 294 25.20 -1.65 26.42
C TYR A 294 25.27 -0.12 26.33
N ALA A 295 26.47 0.43 26.51
CA ALA A 295 26.74 1.86 26.37
C ALA A 295 27.98 2.08 25.49
N HIS A 296 27.97 3.13 24.69
CA HIS A 296 29.04 3.43 23.75
C HIS A 296 29.46 4.89 23.94
N PRO A 297 30.75 5.21 24.21
CA PRO A 297 31.16 6.57 24.55
C PRO A 297 30.82 7.64 23.51
N ALA A 298 30.77 7.26 22.23
CA ALA A 298 30.38 8.17 21.14
C ALA A 298 28.86 8.43 21.04
N PHE A 299 28.04 7.70 21.80
CA PHE A 299 26.57 7.79 21.81
C PHE A 299 26.09 7.80 23.27
N PRO A 300 26.40 8.87 24.03
CA PRO A 300 26.15 8.92 25.47
C PRO A 300 24.66 8.97 25.85
N HIS A 301 23.79 9.35 24.93
CA HIS A 301 22.33 9.46 25.15
C HIS A 301 21.54 8.31 24.54
N LEU A 302 22.22 7.38 23.84
CA LEU A 302 21.62 6.21 23.25
C LEU A 302 21.63 5.02 24.21
N THR A 303 20.45 4.52 24.54
CA THR A 303 20.30 3.18 25.10
C THR A 303 20.33 2.19 23.95
N PHE A 304 21.28 1.26 23.95
CA PHE A 304 21.28 0.16 22.98
C PHE A 304 21.37 -1.19 23.67
N GLY A 305 20.69 -2.19 23.10
CA GLY A 305 20.61 -3.48 23.76
C GLY A 305 20.13 -4.62 22.89
N ILE A 306 20.51 -5.83 23.29
CA ILE A 306 20.00 -7.06 22.68
C ILE A 306 18.61 -7.33 23.25
N LEU A 307 17.64 -7.55 22.37
CA LEU A 307 16.26 -7.88 22.77
C LEU A 307 16.17 -9.28 23.37
N ASP A 308 15.23 -9.47 24.31
CA ASP A 308 14.74 -10.78 24.71
C ASP A 308 13.83 -11.34 23.61
N TRP A 309 14.46 -11.72 22.50
CA TRP A 309 13.82 -12.16 21.27
C TRP A 309 14.49 -13.44 20.77
N TYR A 310 13.73 -14.28 20.07
CA TYR A 310 14.19 -15.59 19.62
C TYR A 310 15.33 -15.50 18.59
N ASN A 311 15.38 -14.40 17.84
CA ASN A 311 16.43 -14.09 16.86
C ASN A 311 17.35 -12.96 17.38
N SER A 312 18.51 -12.82 16.73
CA SER A 312 19.42 -11.69 16.95
C SER A 312 18.77 -10.36 16.56
N ALA A 313 18.32 -9.61 17.57
CA ALA A 313 17.74 -8.29 17.39
C ALA A 313 18.36 -7.29 18.37
N VAL A 314 18.69 -6.11 17.84
CA VAL A 314 19.23 -4.99 18.60
C VAL A 314 18.21 -3.86 18.57
N ARG A 315 17.99 -3.23 19.73
CA ARG A 315 17.17 -2.03 19.86
C ARG A 315 18.04 -0.84 20.23
N PHE A 316 17.69 0.31 19.66
CA PHE A 316 18.22 1.62 20.02
C PHE A 316 17.06 2.49 20.51
N GLU A 317 17.25 3.17 21.63
CA GLU A 317 16.30 4.14 22.19
C GLU A 317 17.08 5.39 22.60
N GLY A 318 16.77 6.54 22.00
CA GLY A 318 17.48 7.78 22.27
C GLY A 318 17.21 8.85 21.21
N PRO A 319 18.01 9.93 21.20
CA PRO A 319 17.93 10.98 20.20
C PRO A 319 18.09 10.44 18.78
N ARG A 320 17.37 11.05 17.83
CA ARG A 320 17.33 10.66 16.42
C ARG A 320 18.73 10.56 15.80
N ASP A 321 19.53 11.60 16.00
CA ASP A 321 20.88 11.72 15.44
C ASP A 321 21.85 10.64 15.96
N GLU A 322 21.81 10.35 17.26
CA GLU A 322 22.61 9.26 17.83
C GLU A 322 22.13 7.88 17.35
N ALA A 323 20.81 7.67 17.28
CA ALA A 323 20.23 6.41 16.82
C ALA A 323 20.57 6.13 15.34
N GLU A 324 20.41 7.15 14.49
CA GLU A 324 20.76 7.10 13.07
C GLU A 324 22.24 6.77 12.87
N ALA A 325 23.13 7.54 13.50
CA ALA A 325 24.57 7.36 13.38
C ALA A 325 25.06 6.02 13.94
N CYS A 326 24.45 5.52 15.02
CA CYS A 326 24.77 4.22 15.58
C CYS A 326 24.31 3.08 14.67
N ALA A 327 23.08 3.14 14.16
CA ALA A 327 22.54 2.16 13.23
C ALA A 327 23.37 2.09 11.94
N ALA A 328 23.76 3.24 11.38
CA ALA A 328 24.63 3.32 10.21
C ALA A 328 25.97 2.62 10.44
N LYS A 329 26.62 2.87 11.59
CA LYS A 329 27.88 2.18 11.97
C LYS A 329 27.70 0.68 12.08
N ILE A 330 26.58 0.21 12.64
CA ILE A 330 26.31 -1.23 12.79
C ILE A 330 26.08 -1.89 11.43
N ILE A 331 25.34 -1.25 10.53
CA ILE A 331 25.13 -1.76 9.17
C ILE A 331 26.46 -1.92 8.43
N GLU A 332 27.32 -0.90 8.46
CA GLU A 332 28.62 -0.97 7.80
C GLU A 332 29.57 -1.97 8.46
N ALA A 333 29.59 -2.05 9.79
CA ALA A 333 30.38 -3.06 10.50
C ALA A 333 29.91 -4.48 10.16
N TRP A 334 28.60 -4.71 10.05
CA TRP A 334 28.03 -6.02 9.73
C TRP A 334 28.41 -6.50 8.32
N LYS A 335 28.49 -5.60 7.34
CA LYS A 335 28.89 -5.93 5.96
C LYS A 335 30.30 -6.52 5.85
N THR A 336 31.19 -6.16 6.77
CA THR A 336 32.58 -6.64 6.79
C THR A 336 32.85 -7.60 7.95
N PHE A 337 31.83 -7.98 8.71
CA PHE A 337 31.98 -8.83 9.88
C PHE A 337 32.02 -10.30 9.47
N ASP A 338 33.15 -10.95 9.71
CA ASP A 338 33.28 -12.40 9.62
C ASP A 338 33.38 -13.01 11.04
N PHE A 339 32.71 -14.14 11.22
CA PHE A 339 32.88 -14.95 12.42
C PHE A 339 32.80 -16.43 12.04
N PRO A 340 33.90 -17.00 11.50
CA PRO A 340 33.93 -18.37 10.98
C PRO A 340 33.52 -19.42 12.01
N ALA A 341 33.77 -19.18 13.30
CA ALA A 341 33.36 -20.06 14.40
C ALA A 341 31.83 -20.23 14.52
N CYS A 342 31.04 -19.29 14.00
CA CYS A 342 29.57 -19.42 13.88
C CYS A 342 29.10 -19.52 12.43
N SER A 343 29.99 -19.84 11.49
CA SER A 343 29.67 -19.90 10.05
C SER A 343 29.11 -18.58 9.49
N ILE A 344 29.55 -17.46 10.06
CA ILE A 344 29.31 -16.12 9.51
C ILE A 344 30.54 -15.80 8.67
N LEU A 345 30.35 -15.63 7.35
CA LEU A 345 31.40 -15.40 6.36
C LEU A 345 31.28 -14.02 5.75
#